data_AF-A0A954U292-F1
#
_entry.id   AF-A0A954U292-F1
#
_cell.length_a   1.000
_cell.length_b   1.000
_cell.length_c   1.000
_cell.angle_alpha   90.00
_cell.angle_beta   90.00
_cell.angle_gamma   90.00
#
_symmetry.space_group_name_H-M   'P 1'
#
loop_
_entity.id
_entity.type
_entity.pdbx_description
1 polymer ?
#
loop_
_entity_poly.entity_id
_entity_poly.type
_entity_poly.pdbx_seq_one_letter_code
_entity_poly.pdbx_strand_id
1 'polypeptide(L)'
;MARLFSRKARTSTRKSTVRRHLLRGLEHLEGRRLMAGIELLGSTLRLSGDAGDNAAEIAFENDRVTATIQTGSEQIARNFPRESVSQIEFIGGAGNDAVTNRTSLPMSAWGEAGNDVLSGGSGND
;
A
#
# COMPACT_ATOMS: atom_id res chain seq x y z
N MET A 1 -7.47 58.75 53.64
CA MET A 1 -8.32 58.89 52.44
C MET A 1 -8.55 57.47 51.89
N ALA A 2 -9.70 56.85 52.13
CA ALA A 2 -10.99 56.97 51.42
C ALA A 2 -11.22 55.83 50.39
N ARG A 3 -12.18 54.94 50.73
CA ARG A 3 -13.22 54.27 49.89
C ARG A 3 -12.78 53.25 48.82
N LEU A 4 -13.57 52.29 48.35
CA LEU A 4 -14.80 51.53 48.72
C LEU A 4 -15.11 50.62 47.50
N PHE A 5 -15.79 49.48 47.70
CA PHE A 5 -16.58 48.65 46.74
C PHE A 5 -16.03 47.32 46.17
N SER A 6 -16.52 46.22 46.79
CA SER A 6 -17.29 45.08 46.22
C SER A 6 -17.46 44.93 44.69
N ARG A 7 -17.33 43.69 44.18
CA ARG A 7 -18.44 42.88 43.61
C ARG A 7 -18.00 41.46 43.19
N LYS A 8 -18.88 40.51 43.50
CA LYS A 8 -18.90 39.08 43.15
C LYS A 8 -19.27 38.91 41.67
N ALA A 9 -18.60 38.02 40.94
CA ALA A 9 -19.11 37.48 39.68
C ALA A 9 -18.73 35.99 39.52
N ARG A 10 -19.77 35.14 39.56
CA ARG A 10 -19.75 33.75 39.09
C ARG A 10 -19.65 33.78 37.57
N THR A 11 -18.74 33.01 36.99
CA THR A 11 -18.84 32.65 35.57
C THR A 11 -18.63 31.15 35.44
N SER A 12 -19.74 30.44 35.24
CA SER A 12 -19.79 29.09 34.71
C SER A 12 -19.37 29.15 33.24
N THR A 13 -18.27 28.49 32.88
CA THR A 13 -17.89 28.26 31.48
C THR A 13 -18.13 26.80 31.12
N ARG A 14 -18.78 26.67 29.97
CA ARG A 14 -19.54 25.53 29.49
C ARG A 14 -18.65 24.41 28.96
N LYS A 15 -19.17 23.19 29.09
CA LYS A 15 -18.85 21.93 28.42
C LYS A 15 -18.05 22.08 27.12
N SER A 16 -16.87 21.48 27.07
CA SER A 16 -16.27 21.02 25.81
C SER A 16 -16.26 19.49 25.82
N THR A 17 -17.32 18.90 25.24
CA THR A 17 -17.34 17.50 24.86
C THR A 17 -16.53 17.37 23.58
N VAL A 18 -15.21 17.23 23.72
CA VAL A 18 -14.36 16.88 22.58
C VAL A 18 -14.68 15.44 22.20
N ARG A 19 -15.39 15.31 21.08
CA ARG A 19 -15.71 14.05 20.42
C ARG A 19 -14.42 13.28 20.18
N ARG A 20 -14.19 12.22 20.96
CA ARG A 20 -13.19 11.17 20.66
C ARG A 20 -13.72 10.33 19.51
N HIS A 21 -13.75 10.93 18.32
CA HIS A 21 -13.90 10.19 17.08
C HIS A 21 -12.53 10.16 16.40
N LEU A 22 -12.12 8.94 16.04
CA LEU A 22 -11.11 8.64 15.01
C LEU A 22 -9.64 8.77 15.45
N LEU A 23 -9.18 7.81 16.23
CA LEU A 23 -7.80 7.30 16.14
C LEU A 23 -7.82 5.85 15.63
N ARG A 24 -8.54 5.63 14.53
CA ARG A 24 -8.37 4.45 13.67
C ARG A 24 -7.91 5.00 12.33
N GLY A 25 -6.61 4.91 12.08
CA GLY A 25 -5.98 5.51 10.90
C GLY A 25 -4.61 6.11 11.21
N LEU A 26 -3.80 5.43 12.00
CA LEU A 26 -2.35 5.49 11.82
C LEU A 26 -2.06 4.53 10.66
N GLU A 27 -2.47 4.92 9.46
CA GLU A 27 -1.94 4.34 8.24
C GLU A 27 -0.48 4.79 8.16
N HIS A 28 0.41 3.79 8.08
CA HIS A 28 1.84 3.95 8.10
C HIS A 28 2.23 4.91 6.96
N LEU A 29 2.70 6.12 7.30
CA LEU A 29 3.43 6.97 6.36
C LEU A 29 4.78 6.30 6.08
N GLU A 30 4.80 5.17 5.36
CA GLU A 30 6.05 4.68 4.78
C GLU A 30 6.50 5.74 3.78
N GLY A 31 7.66 6.32 4.08
CA GLY A 31 8.15 7.53 3.47
C GLY A 31 8.28 7.40 1.96
N ARG A 32 8.24 8.56 1.29
CA ARG A 32 8.48 8.75 -0.15
C ARG A 32 9.92 8.41 -0.56
N ARG A 33 10.32 7.17 -0.32
CA ARG A 33 11.29 6.42 -1.09
C ARG A 33 10.41 5.41 -1.82
N LEU A 34 10.61 5.18 -3.12
CA LEU A 34 9.95 4.09 -3.84
C LEU A 34 10.42 2.78 -3.19
N MET A 35 9.84 2.41 -2.05
CA MET A 35 10.09 1.14 -1.41
C MET A 35 9.32 0.12 -2.24
N ALA A 36 9.98 -1.00 -2.54
CA ALA A 36 9.27 -2.09 -3.16
C ALA A 36 8.10 -2.49 -2.24
N GLY A 37 6.93 -2.76 -2.81
CA GLY A 37 5.70 -2.89 -2.05
C GLY A 37 4.64 -3.68 -2.80
N ILE A 38 3.74 -4.29 -2.03
CA ILE A 38 2.58 -5.03 -2.53
C ILE A 38 1.34 -4.47 -1.84
N GLU A 39 0.39 -3.98 -2.63
CA GLU A 39 -0.85 -3.39 -2.15
C GLU A 39 -2.06 -3.83 -2.99
N LEU A 40 -3.24 -3.84 -2.37
CA LEU A 40 -4.50 -4.09 -3.06
C LEU A 40 -5.31 -2.79 -3.13
N LEU A 41 -5.41 -2.22 -4.32
CA LEU A 41 -6.14 -0.99 -4.61
C LEU A 41 -7.52 -1.34 -5.18
N GLY A 42 -8.52 -1.45 -4.29
CA GLY A 42 -9.84 -1.95 -4.68
C GLY A 42 -9.76 -3.43 -5.07
N SER A 43 -9.82 -3.72 -6.38
CA SER A 43 -9.67 -5.07 -6.94
C SER A 43 -8.39 -5.24 -7.76
N THR A 44 -7.50 -4.24 -7.77
CA THR A 44 -6.23 -4.27 -8.50
C THR A 44 -5.10 -4.57 -7.55
N LEU A 45 -4.41 -5.68 -7.77
CA LEU A 45 -3.21 -6.05 -7.03
C LEU A 45 -2.01 -5.36 -7.65
N ARG A 46 -1.44 -4.40 -6.93
CA ARG A 46 -0.30 -3.63 -7.40
C ARG A 46 0.98 -4.09 -6.70
N LEU A 47 1.99 -4.39 -7.50
CA LEU A 47 3.35 -4.66 -7.09
C LEU A 47 4.22 -3.52 -7.63
N SER A 48 4.94 -2.85 -6.75
CA SER A 48 5.91 -1.81 -7.12
C SER A 48 7.29 -2.28 -6.68
N GLY A 49 8.26 -2.19 -7.56
CA GLY A 49 9.67 -2.38 -7.29
C GLY A 49 10.36 -1.08 -6.83
N ASP A 50 11.66 -1.16 -6.61
CA ASP A 50 12.51 -0.05 -6.23
C ASP A 50 13.48 0.34 -7.35
N ALA A 51 14.66 0.88 -7.00
CA ALA A 51 15.65 1.33 -7.99
C ALA A 51 16.74 0.28 -8.29
N GLY A 52 16.57 -0.94 -7.80
CA GLY A 52 17.47 -2.06 -8.08
C GLY A 52 16.71 -3.25 -8.64
N ASP A 53 17.45 -4.30 -9.00
CA ASP A 53 16.87 -5.50 -9.62
C ASP A 53 15.80 -6.14 -8.72
N ASN A 54 14.59 -6.30 -9.26
CA ASN A 54 13.46 -6.91 -8.56
C ASN A 54 12.97 -8.19 -9.23
N ALA A 55 12.58 -9.17 -8.42
CA ALA A 55 11.99 -10.42 -8.92
C ALA A 55 10.62 -10.62 -8.28
N ALA A 56 9.56 -10.49 -9.08
CA ALA A 56 8.17 -10.61 -8.69
C ALA A 56 7.52 -11.88 -9.25
N GLU A 57 6.71 -12.52 -8.41
CA GLU A 57 5.91 -13.68 -8.78
C GLU A 57 4.51 -13.56 -8.21
N ILE A 58 3.51 -13.78 -9.06
CA ILE A 58 2.11 -13.84 -8.67
C ILE A 58 1.57 -15.22 -9.01
N ALA A 59 1.02 -15.94 -8.03
CA ALA A 59 0.52 -17.30 -8.21
C ALA A 59 -0.82 -17.52 -7.51
N PHE A 60 -1.59 -18.48 -8.01
CA PHE A 60 -2.74 -19.01 -7.29
C PHE A 60 -2.26 -20.10 -6.31
N GLU A 61 -2.50 -19.89 -5.03
CA GLU A 61 -2.26 -20.88 -3.98
C GLU A 61 -3.58 -21.18 -3.28
N ASN A 62 -4.18 -22.34 -3.61
CA ASN A 62 -5.53 -22.70 -3.20
C ASN A 62 -6.55 -21.62 -3.63
N ASP A 63 -7.33 -21.08 -2.69
CA ASP A 63 -8.31 -20.00 -2.91
C ASP A 63 -7.72 -18.59 -2.71
N ARG A 64 -6.40 -18.44 -2.80
CA ARG A 64 -5.71 -17.16 -2.62
C ARG A 64 -4.82 -16.81 -3.81
N VAL A 65 -4.61 -15.51 -3.99
CA VAL A 65 -3.52 -14.96 -4.81
C VAL A 65 -2.37 -14.66 -3.88
N THR A 66 -1.24 -15.30 -4.11
CA THR A 66 0.02 -15.01 -3.42
C THR A 66 0.86 -14.16 -4.36
N ALA A 67 1.19 -12.95 -3.93
CA ALA A 67 2.13 -12.06 -4.61
C ALA A 67 3.39 -11.95 -3.77
N THR A 68 4.52 -12.12 -4.45
CA THR A 68 5.85 -12.06 -3.86
C THR A 68 6.70 -11.11 -4.70
N ILE A 69 7.48 -10.25 -4.05
CA ILE A 69 8.50 -9.44 -4.69
C ILE A 69 9.79 -9.54 -3.86
N GLN A 70 10.89 -9.83 -4.52
CA GLN A 70 12.23 -9.79 -3.97
C GLN A 70 12.92 -8.51 -4.47
N THR A 71 13.46 -7.72 -3.54
CA THR A 71 14.25 -6.52 -3.81
C THR A 71 15.59 -6.67 -3.09
N GLY A 72 16.66 -6.85 -3.87
CA GLY A 72 17.99 -7.14 -3.31
C GLY A 72 17.98 -8.34 -2.35
N SER A 73 18.17 -8.08 -1.05
CA SER A 73 18.17 -9.09 0.02
C SER A 73 16.84 -9.20 0.79
N GLU A 74 15.85 -8.36 0.48
CA GLU A 74 14.55 -8.37 1.13
C GLU A 74 13.51 -9.08 0.25
N GLN A 75 12.61 -9.82 0.89
CA GLN A 75 11.49 -10.47 0.23
C GLN A 75 10.19 -10.06 0.92
N ILE A 76 9.25 -9.57 0.13
CA ILE A 76 7.93 -9.16 0.58
C ILE A 76 6.92 -10.11 -0.06
N ALA A 77 6.13 -10.78 0.77
CA ALA A 77 5.04 -11.64 0.32
C ALA A 77 3.72 -11.20 0.95
N ARG A 78 2.63 -11.23 0.16
CA ARG A 78 1.27 -10.92 0.59
C ARG A 78 0.27 -11.85 -0.06
N ASN A 79 -0.81 -12.15 0.67
CA ASN A 79 -1.78 -13.16 0.27
C ASN A 79 -3.16 -12.51 0.30
N PHE A 80 -3.87 -12.53 -0.83
CA PHE A 80 -5.20 -11.95 -0.97
C PHE A 80 -6.22 -13.04 -1.30
N PRO A 81 -7.49 -12.90 -0.87
CA PRO A 81 -8.54 -13.79 -1.36
C PRO A 81 -8.66 -13.68 -2.88
N ARG A 82 -8.84 -14.81 -3.57
CA ARG A 82 -8.88 -14.85 -5.04
C ARG A 82 -9.96 -13.93 -5.62
N GLU A 83 -11.12 -13.91 -5.00
CA GLU A 83 -12.26 -13.09 -5.37
C GLU A 83 -12.03 -11.59 -5.19
N SER A 84 -11.02 -11.20 -4.40
CA SER A 84 -10.70 -9.78 -4.16
C SER A 84 -9.76 -9.21 -5.23
N VAL A 85 -9.16 -10.05 -6.08
CA VAL A 85 -8.21 -9.62 -7.11
C VAL A 85 -8.79 -9.90 -8.49
N SER A 86 -8.99 -8.84 -9.27
CA SER A 86 -9.51 -8.92 -10.64
C SER A 86 -8.45 -8.61 -11.70
N GLN A 87 -7.41 -7.85 -11.35
CA GLN A 87 -6.32 -7.48 -12.25
C GLN A 87 -5.03 -7.30 -11.46
N ILE A 88 -3.89 -7.49 -12.12
CA ILE A 88 -2.55 -7.31 -11.58
C ILE A 88 -1.88 -6.13 -12.28
N GLU A 89 -1.20 -5.29 -11.50
CA GLU A 89 -0.32 -4.23 -12.00
C GLU A 89 1.08 -4.42 -11.42
N PHE A 90 2.09 -4.45 -12.30
CA PHE A 90 3.49 -4.51 -11.90
C PHE A 90 4.25 -3.30 -12.42
N ILE A 91 5.01 -2.64 -11.55
CA ILE A 91 5.91 -1.54 -11.89
C ILE A 91 7.30 -1.94 -11.37
N GLY A 92 8.26 -2.21 -12.26
CA GLY A 92 9.62 -2.62 -11.94
C GLY A 92 10.42 -1.48 -11.31
N GLY A 93 10.59 -0.38 -12.05
CA GLY A 93 11.29 0.80 -11.55
C GLY A 93 12.62 0.99 -12.28
N ALA A 94 13.73 0.94 -11.58
CA ALA A 94 15.03 0.94 -12.24
C ALA A 94 15.77 -0.35 -11.87
N GLY A 95 16.62 -0.84 -12.77
CA GLY A 95 17.29 -2.13 -12.58
C GLY A 95 16.81 -3.14 -13.60
N ASN A 96 17.29 -4.37 -13.52
CA ASN A 96 16.81 -5.46 -14.38
C ASN A 96 15.71 -6.21 -13.64
N ASP A 97 14.46 -5.89 -13.95
CA ASP A 97 13.32 -6.41 -13.23
C ASP A 97 12.73 -7.65 -13.91
N ALA A 98 12.26 -8.60 -13.11
CA ALA A 98 11.60 -9.80 -13.59
C ALA A 98 10.23 -9.91 -12.93
N VAL A 99 9.17 -10.10 -13.72
CA VAL A 99 7.84 -10.45 -13.20
C VAL A 99 7.30 -11.67 -13.91
N THR A 100 6.69 -12.58 -13.14
CA THR A 100 5.96 -13.72 -13.67
C THR A 100 4.55 -13.77 -13.09
N ASN A 101 3.56 -13.70 -13.96
CA ASN A 101 2.17 -14.00 -13.61
C ASN A 101 1.90 -15.49 -13.87
N ARG A 102 1.64 -16.28 -12.83
CA ARG A 102 1.22 -17.70 -12.90
C ARG A 102 -0.29 -17.86 -12.71
N THR A 103 -1.05 -16.79 -12.89
CA THR A 103 -2.50 -16.78 -12.75
C THR A 103 -3.19 -16.64 -14.10
N SER A 104 -4.52 -16.68 -14.08
CA SER A 104 -5.38 -16.35 -15.23
C SER A 104 -5.90 -14.91 -15.16
N LEU A 105 -5.42 -14.11 -14.20
CA LEU A 105 -5.81 -12.71 -14.06
C LEU A 105 -5.06 -11.88 -15.09
N PRO A 106 -5.70 -10.88 -15.72
CA PRO A 106 -5.02 -9.95 -16.61
C PRO A 106 -3.92 -9.21 -15.82
N MET A 107 -2.77 -8.99 -16.46
CA MET A 107 -1.66 -8.24 -15.89
C MET A 107 -1.21 -7.12 -16.81
N SER A 108 -1.09 -5.90 -16.27
CA SER A 108 -0.33 -4.82 -16.90
C SER A 108 1.03 -4.70 -16.20
N ALA A 109 2.11 -4.75 -16.96
CA ALA A 109 3.46 -4.70 -16.42
C ALA A 109 4.30 -3.63 -17.12
N TRP A 110 5.00 -2.81 -16.33
CA TRP A 110 5.94 -1.81 -16.78
C TRP A 110 7.29 -2.09 -16.11
N GLY A 111 8.28 -2.54 -16.89
CA GLY A 111 9.64 -2.75 -16.40
C GLY A 111 10.37 -1.44 -16.09
N GLU A 112 9.98 -0.37 -16.78
CA GLU A 112 10.60 0.96 -16.68
C GLU A 112 12.07 0.94 -17.17
N ALA A 113 13.06 1.24 -16.34
CA ALA A 113 14.44 1.46 -16.77
C ALA A 113 15.36 0.27 -16.50
N GLY A 114 15.70 -0.49 -17.54
CA GLY A 114 16.72 -1.55 -17.49
C GLY A 114 16.45 -2.65 -18.51
N ASN A 115 17.01 -3.85 -18.29
CA ASN A 115 16.73 -5.02 -19.12
C ASN A 115 15.74 -5.93 -18.41
N ASP A 116 14.45 -5.67 -18.64
CA ASP A 116 13.39 -6.33 -17.88
C ASP A 116 12.86 -7.59 -18.57
N VAL A 117 12.38 -8.53 -17.75
CA VAL A 117 11.74 -9.78 -18.17
C VAL A 117 10.31 -9.79 -17.64
N LEU A 118 9.36 -9.45 -18.51
CA LEU A 118 7.94 -9.40 -18.15
C LEU A 118 7.22 -10.61 -18.75
N SER A 119 6.89 -11.59 -17.92
CA SER A 119 6.14 -12.78 -18.32
C SER A 119 4.69 -12.66 -17.90
N GLY A 120 3.81 -12.49 -18.89
CA GLY A 120 2.35 -12.59 -18.77
C GLY A 120 1.89 -13.95 -18.24
N GLY A 121 0.62 -13.99 -17.84
CA GLY A 121 -0.01 -15.19 -17.33
C GLY A 121 -0.72 -15.97 -18.42
N SER A 122 -1.78 -16.66 -18.02
CA SER A 122 -2.72 -17.31 -18.94
C SER A 122 -3.97 -16.45 -19.19
N GLY A 123 -3.98 -15.23 -18.65
CA GLY A 123 -5.05 -14.25 -18.83
C GLY A 123 -4.97 -13.57 -20.21
N ASN A 124 -5.96 -12.73 -20.51
CA ASN A 124 -5.82 -11.76 -21.60
C ASN A 124 -4.84 -10.69 -21.11
N ASP A 125 -3.57 -10.85 -21.44
CA ASP A 125 -2.46 -9.95 -21.10
C ASP A 125 -2.28 -8.83 -22.14
#